data_AF-A0A966DRK3-F1
#
_entry.id   AF-A0A966DRK3-F1
#
_cell.length_a   1.000
_cell.length_b   1.000
_cell.length_c   1.000
_cell.angle_alpha   90.00
_cell.angle_beta   90.00
_cell.angle_gamma   90.00
#
_symmetry.space_group_name_H-M   'P 1'
#
loop_
_entity.id
_entity.type
_entity.pdbx_description
1 polymer ?
#
loop_
_entity_poly.entity_id
_entity_poly.type
_entity_poly.pdbx_seq_one_letter_code
_entity_poly.pdbx_strand_id
1 'polypeptide(L)' 'MRFKQCLYKNEVADLLGISRSTLAHWLNEKYLDDLVKIGYRKKQKYLTPKQLTFLQEKVDLTTN' A
#
# COMPACT_ATOMS: atom_id res chain seq x y z
N MET A 1 13.43 0.14 0.62
CA MET A 1 13.31 -1.08 1.46
C MET A 1 12.65 -2.20 0.65
N ARG A 2 13.13 -3.44 0.69
CA ARG A 2 12.46 -4.58 0.02
C ARG A 2 11.65 -5.36 1.04
N PHE A 3 10.32 -5.31 0.92
CA PHE A 3 9.43 -6.16 1.70
C PHE A 3 9.66 -7.62 1.32
N LYS A 4 9.75 -8.52 2.31
CA LYS A 4 9.93 -9.97 2.09
C LYS A 4 8.69 -10.79 2.42
N GLN A 5 7.69 -10.19 3.06
CA GLN A 5 6.46 -10.83 3.51
C GLN A 5 5.23 -9.99 3.14
N CYS A 6 4.07 -10.64 3.08
CA CYS A 6 2.80 -9.96 3.02
C CYS A 6 2.49 -9.32 4.38
N LEU A 7 1.87 -8.14 4.36
CA LEU A 7 1.45 -7.43 5.57
C LEU A 7 -0.04 -7.12 5.53
N TYR A 8 -0.73 -7.17 6.66
CA TYR A 8 -2.12 -6.75 6.75
C TYR A 8 -2.24 -5.24 6.59
N LYS A 9 -3.37 -4.76 6.05
CA LYS A 9 -3.59 -3.33 5.80
C LYS A 9 -3.39 -2.45 7.04
N ASN A 10 -3.72 -2.92 8.24
CA ASN A 10 -3.45 -2.21 9.49
C ASN A 10 -1.94 -2.09 9.75
N GLU A 11 -1.19 -3.19 9.65
CA GLU A 11 0.27 -3.18 9.84
C GLU A 11 0.96 -2.27 8.84
N VAL A 12 0.45 -2.19 7.61
CA VAL A 12 0.98 -1.31 6.57
C VAL A 12 0.77 0.16 6.91
N ALA A 13 -0.40 0.51 7.44
CA ALA A 13 -0.68 1.89 7.86
C ALA A 13 0.29 2.30 8.98
N ASP A 14 0.48 1.44 9.97
CA ASP A 14 1.40 1.66 11.09
C ASP A 14 2.86 1.77 10.60
N LEU A 15 3.28 0.87 9.70
CA LEU A 15 4.64 0.84 9.15
C LEU A 15 4.96 2.06 8.28
N LEU A 16 3.98 2.56 7.53
CA LEU A 16 4.13 3.76 6.71
C LEU A 16 3.89 5.06 7.49
N GLY A 17 3.50 4.98 8.77
CA GLY A 17 3.20 6.15 9.60
C GLY A 17 1.99 6.95 9.13
N ILE A 18 1.03 6.31 8.46
CA ILE A 18 -0.17 6.97 7.92
C ILE A 18 -1.44 6.44 8.58
N SER A 19 -2.51 7.24 8.48
CA SER A 19 -3.82 6.77 8.96
C SER A 19 -4.38 5.64 8.08
N ARG A 20 -5.19 4.76 8.68
CA ARG A 20 -5.90 3.70 7.95
C ARG A 20 -6.82 4.25 6.86
N SER A 21 -7.40 5.44 7.06
CA SER A 21 -8.23 6.13 6.07
C SER A 21 -7.38 6.63 4.89
N THR A 22 -6.20 7.20 5.14
CA THR A 22 -5.25 7.57 4.09
C THR A 22 -4.86 6.34 3.26
N LEU A 23 -4.50 5.24 3.92
CA LEU A 23 -4.17 3.99 3.22
C LEU A 23 -5.38 3.48 2.40
N ALA A 24 -6.59 3.50 2.96
CA ALA A 24 -7.79 3.07 2.25
C ALA A 24 -8.07 3.92 1.00
N HIS A 25 -7.91 5.24 1.10
CA HIS A 25 -8.04 6.16 -0.03
C HIS A 25 -6.99 5.85 -1.11
N TRP A 26 -5.75 5.59 -0.72
CA TRP A 26 -4.69 5.22 -1.66
C TRP A 26 -4.95 3.91 -2.38
N LEU A 27 -5.37 2.89 -1.64
CA LEU A 27 -5.60 1.55 -2.17
C LEU A 27 -6.84 1.48 -3.08
N ASN A 28 -7.88 2.28 -2.81
CA ASN A 28 -9.18 2.14 -3.46
C ASN A 28 -9.51 3.28 -4.42
N GLU A 29 -8.75 4.36 -4.41
CA GLU A 29 -8.96 5.53 -5.26
C GLU A 29 -7.64 5.94 -5.92
N LYS A 30 -6.73 6.58 -5.17
CA LYS A 30 -5.57 7.29 -5.74
C LYS A 30 -4.65 6.42 -6.60
N TYR A 31 -4.40 5.18 -6.18
CA TYR A 31 -3.47 4.26 -6.85
C TYR A 31 -4.13 2.95 -7.28
N LEU A 32 -5.47 2.90 -7.31
CA LEU A 32 -6.20 1.67 -7.57
C LEU A 32 -5.79 1.04 -8.92
N ASP A 33 -5.73 1.83 -9.98
CA ASP A 33 -5.45 1.30 -11.33
C ASP A 33 -4.07 0.67 -11.44
N ASP A 34 -3.04 1.29 -10.84
CA ASP A 34 -1.69 0.75 -10.84
C ASP A 34 -1.55 -0.47 -9.92
N LEU A 35 -2.22 -0.44 -8.76
CA LEU A 35 -2.27 -1.57 -7.85
C LEU A 35 -2.95 -2.79 -8.49
N VAL A 36 -4.02 -2.60 -9.26
CA VAL A 36 -4.72 -3.69 -9.96
C VAL A 36 -3.81 -4.34 -11.01
N LYS A 37 -2.99 -3.56 -11.74
CA LYS A 37 -2.00 -4.09 -12.70
C LYS A 37 -0.97 -5.02 -12.04
N ILE A 38 -0.68 -4.83 -10.75
CA ILE A 38 0.21 -5.68 -9.96
C ILE A 38 -0.54 -6.69 -9.07
N GLY A 39 -1.83 -6.93 -9.36
CA GLY A 39 -2.63 -7.99 -8.76
C GLY A 39 -3.38 -7.61 -7.48
N TYR A 40 -3.53 -6.32 -7.16
CA TYR A 40 -4.34 -5.88 -6.03
C TYR A 40 -5.82 -6.19 -6.25
N ARG A 41 -6.51 -6.58 -5.18
CA ARG A 41 -7.97 -6.77 -5.16
C ARG A 41 -8.56 -6.03 -3.97
N LYS A 42 -9.62 -5.23 -4.13
CA LYS A 42 -10.22 -4.43 -3.05
C LYS A 42 -10.54 -5.26 -1.78
N LYS A 43 -11.02 -6.50 -1.98
CA LYS A 43 -11.40 -7.44 -0.91
C LYS A 43 -10.21 -8.15 -0.23
N GLN A 44 -8.98 -8.02 -0.73
CA GLN A 44 -7.85 -8.70 -0.10
C GLN A 44 -7.50 -8.06 1.26
N LYS A 45 -7.11 -8.91 2.23
CA LYS A 45 -6.82 -8.48 3.62
C LYS A 45 -5.37 -8.02 3.80
N TYR A 46 -4.46 -8.57 3.00
CA TYR A 46 -3.03 -8.32 3.07
C TYR A 46 -2.52 -7.75 1.74
N LEU A 47 -1.42 -7.00 1.80
CA LEU A 47 -0.68 -6.51 0.65
C LEU A 47 0.55 -7.36 0.43
N THR A 48 0.83 -7.65 -0.84
CA THR A 48 2.02 -8.41 -1.23
C THR A 48 3.27 -7.54 -1.18
N PRO A 49 4.47 -8.12 -1.08
CA PRO A 49 5.73 -7.37 -1.17
C PRO A 49 5.80 -6.36 -2.32
N LYS A 50 5.29 -6.73 -3.50
CA LYS A 50 5.27 -5.86 -4.69
C LYS A 50 4.36 -4.64 -4.49
N GLN A 51 3.20 -4.82 -3.87
CA GLN A 51 2.25 -3.74 -3.56
C GLN A 51 2.79 -2.82 -2.46
N LEU A 52 3.46 -3.40 -1.47
CA LEU A 52 4.10 -2.65 -0.38
C LEU A 52 5.24 -1.76 -0.89
N THR A 53 6.12 -2.29 -1.75
CA THR A 53 7.18 -1.51 -2.37
C THR A 53 6.62 -0.35 -3.18
N PHE A 54 5.59 -0.60 -4.00
CA PHE A 54 4.93 0.46 -4.76
C PHE A 54 4.38 1.57 -3.84
N LEU A 55 3.73 1.22 -2.73
CA LEU A 55 3.18 2.21 -1.80
C LEU A 55 4.28 3.02 -1.10
N GLN A 56 5.34 2.36 -0.63
CA GLN A 56 6.47 3.06 0.00
C GLN A 56 7.10 4.09 -0.94
N GLU A 57 7.33 3.73 -2.20
CA GLU A 57 7.87 4.64 -3.20
C GLU A 57 6.98 5.88 -3.40
N LYS A 58 5.66 5.73 -3.26
CA LYS A 58 4.74 6.88 -3.33
C LYS A 58 4.78 7.73 -2.06
N VAL A 59 4.88 7.14 -0.87
CA VAL A 59 5.04 7.89 0.40
C VAL A 59 6.27 8.78 0.36
N ASP A 60 7.41 8.21 -0.04
CA ASP A 60 8.69 8.91 -0.06
C ASP A 60 8.68 10.12 -1.02
N LEU A 61 7.90 10.03 -2.11
CA LEU A 61 7.67 11.12 -3.08
C LEU A 61 6.70 12.20 -2.60
N THR A 62 5.89 11.94 -1.57
CA THR A 62 4.92 12.95 -1.07
C THR A 62 5.46 13.74 0.12
N THR A 63 6.60 13.31 0.68
CA THR A 63 7.23 13.90 1.88
C THR A 63 8.54 14.64 1.57
N ASN A 64 8.96 14.64 0.30
CA ASN A 64 10.02 15.49 -0.26
C ASN A 64 9.38 16.58 -1.14
#